data_AF-A0A7W0H0V4-F1
#
_entry.id   AF-A0A7W0H0V4-F1
#
_cell.length_a   1.000
_cell.length_b   1.000
_cell.length_c   1.000
_cell.angle_alpha   90.00
_cell.angle_beta   90.00
_cell.angle_gamma   90.00
#
_symmetry.space_group_name_H-M   'P 1'
#
loop_
_entity.id
_entity.type
_entity.pdbx_description
1 polymer ?
#
loop_
_entity_poly.entity_id
_entity_poly.type
_entity_poly.pdbx_seq_one_letter_code
_entity_poly.pdbx_strand_id
1 'polypeptide(L)'
;MALSISLRPDQRKALLRHYRRAARPDWRLRAHLLLLLDDGWAWAAIAAALYTSTGTIARWRARFLSGGLDAVFEPARPRRCSPWVAFVVRWVLELAPTDFGFARSRWSCEAAAVVLAEDHHLRVSAETVRRWLRSAGLVWRRPRPVLRPRDPEREGKLNALIHVPGDAVSFGRLLGAAVDEGK
;
A
#
# COMPACT_ATOMS: atom_id res chain seq x y z
N MET A 1 -21.93 29.82 15.48
CA MET A 1 -20.74 30.16 16.30
C MET A 1 -19.53 30.24 15.38
N ALA A 2 -18.91 31.42 15.27
CA ALA A 2 -17.75 31.65 14.42
C ALA A 2 -16.52 30.92 14.99
N LEU A 3 -16.08 29.86 14.32
CA LEU A 3 -14.85 29.15 14.65
C LEU A 3 -13.69 29.80 13.88
N SER A 4 -13.41 31.07 14.17
CA SER A 4 -12.30 31.83 13.59
C SER A 4 -10.95 31.25 14.04
N ILE A 5 -9.90 31.61 13.30
CA ILE A 5 -8.50 31.43 13.69
C ILE A 5 -7.87 32.82 13.84
N SER A 6 -6.77 32.93 14.58
CA SER A 6 -5.99 34.18 14.68
C SER A 6 -4.58 33.89 14.16
N LEU A 7 -4.20 34.57 13.07
CA LEU A 7 -2.89 34.46 12.44
C LEU A 7 -1.95 35.54 12.96
N ARG A 8 -0.71 35.14 13.29
CA ARG A 8 0.36 36.12 13.51
C ARG A 8 0.72 36.84 12.20
N PRO A 9 1.25 38.08 12.25
CA PRO A 9 1.64 38.82 11.05
C PRO A 9 2.55 38.03 10.10
N ASP A 10 3.52 37.29 10.63
CA ASP A 10 4.43 36.45 9.83
C ASP A 10 3.71 35.29 9.15
N GLN A 11 2.74 34.67 9.83
CA GLN A 11 1.94 33.58 9.29
C GLN A 11 1.03 34.07 8.16
N ARG A 12 0.38 35.23 8.36
CA ARG A 12 -0.45 35.88 7.34
C ARG A 12 0.39 36.25 6.11
N LYS A 13 1.60 36.80 6.30
CA LYS A 13 2.56 37.11 5.22
C LYS A 13 2.99 35.85 4.45
N ALA A 14 3.27 34.75 5.15
CA ALA A 14 3.61 33.48 4.52
C ALA A 14 2.44 32.89 3.73
N LEU A 15 1.22 32.91 4.28
CA LEU A 15 0.01 32.47 3.59
C LEU A 15 -0.27 33.28 2.32
N LEU A 16 -0.14 34.61 2.37
CA LEU A 16 -0.26 35.47 1.19
C LEU A 16 0.79 35.14 0.12
N ARG A 17 2.02 34.79 0.52
CA ARG A 17 3.06 34.33 -0.40
C ARG A 17 2.66 33.02 -1.07
N HIS A 18 2.18 32.03 -0.31
CA HIS A 18 1.69 30.77 -0.86
C HIS A 18 0.48 30.99 -1.78
N TYR A 19 -0.46 31.85 -1.41
CA TYR A 19 -1.62 32.16 -2.25
C TYR A 19 -1.21 32.76 -3.61
N ARG A 20 -0.26 33.70 -3.63
CA ARG A 20 0.18 34.39 -4.85
C ARG A 20 1.14 33.57 -5.71
N ARG A 21 1.98 32.72 -5.11
CA ARG A 21 3.11 32.08 -5.81
C ARG A 21 3.06 30.54 -5.85
N ALA A 22 2.12 29.89 -5.17
CA ALA A 22 2.10 28.42 -5.17
C ALA A 22 1.83 27.86 -6.56
N ALA A 23 2.78 27.06 -7.06
CA ALA A 23 2.60 26.24 -8.28
C ALA A 23 1.53 25.17 -8.11
N ARG A 24 1.27 24.75 -6.87
CA ARG A 24 0.32 23.70 -6.50
C ARG A 24 -1.07 24.28 -6.18
N PRO A 25 -2.12 23.92 -6.94
CA PRO A 25 -3.48 24.41 -6.71
C PRO A 25 -4.00 24.10 -5.30
N ASP A 26 -3.62 22.94 -4.74
CA ASP A 26 -4.03 22.52 -3.42
C ASP A 26 -3.42 23.39 -2.31
N TRP A 27 -2.20 23.88 -2.49
CA TRP A 27 -1.57 24.81 -1.53
C TRP A 27 -2.21 26.19 -1.59
N ARG A 28 -2.54 26.68 -2.79
CA ARG A 28 -3.26 27.95 -2.95
C ARG A 28 -4.62 27.92 -2.27
N LEU A 29 -5.38 26.83 -2.42
CA LEU A 29 -6.67 26.65 -1.75
C LEU A 29 -6.53 26.67 -0.23
N ARG A 30 -5.58 25.91 0.34
CA ARG A 30 -5.32 25.88 1.79
C ARG A 30 -4.98 27.27 2.32
N ALA A 31 -4.14 28.00 1.60
CA ALA A 31 -3.74 29.36 1.97
C ALA A 31 -4.94 30.32 1.97
N HIS A 32 -5.74 30.30 0.91
CA HIS A 32 -6.92 31.16 0.78
C HIS A 32 -7.94 30.89 1.89
N LEU A 33 -8.21 29.62 2.17
CA LEU A 33 -9.13 29.19 3.21
C LEU A 33 -8.73 29.70 4.60
N LEU A 34 -7.45 29.60 4.97
CA LEU A 34 -6.97 30.09 6.27
C LEU A 34 -7.00 31.61 6.37
N LEU A 35 -6.72 32.33 5.28
CA LEU A 35 -6.85 33.79 5.25
C LEU A 35 -8.29 34.25 5.49
N LEU A 36 -9.27 33.60 4.85
CA LEU A 36 -10.69 33.93 5.05
C LEU A 36 -11.18 33.57 6.46
N LEU A 37 -10.68 32.49 7.05
CA LEU A 37 -10.99 32.14 8.44
C LEU A 37 -10.43 33.16 9.45
N ASP A 38 -9.25 33.73 9.15
CA ASP A 38 -8.63 34.79 9.94
C ASP A 38 -9.39 36.12 9.79
N ASP A 39 -9.89 36.40 8.58
CA ASP A 39 -10.77 37.54 8.29
C ASP A 39 -12.20 37.35 8.87
N GLY A 40 -12.47 36.24 9.57
CA GLY A 40 -13.74 36.01 10.27
C GLY A 40 -14.89 35.56 9.39
N TRP A 41 -14.63 35.12 8.15
CA TRP A 41 -15.69 34.67 7.24
C TRP A 41 -16.41 33.43 7.78
N ALA A 42 -17.73 33.40 7.58
CA ALA A 42 -18.55 32.25 7.91
C ALA A 42 -18.18 31.04 7.03
N TRP A 43 -18.18 29.84 7.61
CA TRP A 43 -17.78 28.62 6.89
C TRP A 43 -18.62 28.36 5.64
N ALA A 44 -19.92 28.67 5.68
CA ALA A 44 -20.80 28.54 4.52
C ALA A 44 -20.40 29.49 3.38
N ALA A 45 -20.00 30.72 3.70
CA ALA A 45 -19.52 31.69 2.72
C ALA A 45 -18.19 31.25 2.11
N ILE A 46 -17.26 30.73 2.92
CA ILE A 46 -15.99 30.17 2.45
C ILE A 46 -16.24 28.96 1.54
N ALA A 47 -17.13 28.05 1.95
CA ALA A 47 -17.48 26.86 1.18
C ALA A 47 -18.05 27.23 -0.21
N ALA A 48 -18.96 28.21 -0.25
CA ALA A 48 -19.53 28.72 -1.49
C ALA A 48 -18.49 29.43 -2.38
N ALA A 49 -17.69 30.34 -1.79
CA ALA A 49 -16.71 31.12 -2.54
C ALA A 49 -15.55 30.28 -3.11
N LEU A 50 -15.12 29.25 -2.37
CA LEU A 50 -14.01 28.37 -2.75
C LEU A 50 -14.46 27.04 -3.36
N TYR A 51 -15.77 26.84 -3.57
CA TYR A 51 -16.37 25.60 -4.06
C TYR A 51 -15.84 24.35 -3.33
N THR A 52 -15.84 24.41 -1.99
CA THR A 52 -15.33 23.33 -1.14
C THR A 52 -16.33 22.93 -0.07
N SER A 53 -16.06 21.81 0.63
CA SER A 53 -16.91 21.34 1.72
C SER A 53 -16.48 21.93 3.07
N THR A 54 -17.44 22.06 3.99
CA THR A 54 -17.17 22.40 5.39
C THR A 54 -16.23 21.40 6.07
N GLY A 55 -16.24 20.12 5.65
CA GLY A 55 -15.29 19.11 6.10
C GLY A 55 -13.85 19.40 5.66
N THR A 56 -13.64 19.97 4.47
CA THR A 56 -12.32 20.45 4.03
C THR A 56 -11.85 21.62 4.89
N ILE A 57 -12.75 22.56 5.19
CA ILE A 57 -12.48 23.70 6.08
C ILE A 57 -12.07 23.23 7.48
N ALA A 58 -12.87 22.34 8.08
CA ALA A 58 -12.59 21.75 9.37
C ALA A 58 -11.22 21.06 9.43
N ARG A 59 -10.91 20.26 8.41
CA ARG A 59 -9.65 19.50 8.32
C ARG A 59 -8.43 20.41 8.32
N TRP A 60 -8.43 21.45 7.49
CA TRP A 60 -7.28 22.35 7.38
C TRP A 60 -7.16 23.30 8.56
N ARG A 61 -8.28 23.75 9.12
CA ARG A 61 -8.28 24.48 10.40
C ARG A 61 -7.67 23.63 11.52
N ALA A 62 -8.13 22.39 11.68
CA ALA A 62 -7.61 21.48 12.70
C ALA A 62 -6.10 21.23 12.51
N ARG A 63 -5.66 20.99 11.28
CA ARG A 63 -4.22 20.84 10.97
C ARG A 63 -3.41 22.07 11.33
N PHE A 64 -3.87 23.26 10.96
CA PHE A 64 -3.20 24.51 11.30
C PHE A 64 -3.09 24.69 12.82
N LEU A 65 -4.16 24.42 13.57
CA LEU A 65 -4.14 24.53 15.04
C LEU A 65 -3.19 23.51 15.68
N SER A 66 -3.05 22.31 15.09
CA SER A 66 -2.18 21.26 15.64
C SER A 66 -0.68 21.45 15.31
N GLY A 67 -0.33 22.08 14.20
CA GLY A 67 1.05 22.06 13.69
C GLY A 67 1.44 23.26 12.84
N GLY A 68 0.67 24.35 12.92
CA GLY A 68 0.97 25.61 12.24
C GLY A 68 0.98 25.50 10.71
N LEU A 69 1.77 26.37 10.07
CA LEU A 69 1.87 26.41 8.61
C LEU A 69 2.60 25.20 8.04
N ASP A 70 3.58 24.65 8.77
CA ASP A 70 4.33 23.48 8.34
C ASP A 70 3.38 22.31 8.12
N ALA A 71 2.49 22.00 9.07
CA ALA A 71 1.50 20.94 8.92
C ALA A 71 0.45 21.19 7.82
N VAL A 72 0.23 22.44 7.42
CA VAL A 72 -0.70 22.80 6.34
C VAL A 72 -0.07 22.56 4.97
N PHE A 73 1.22 22.86 4.81
CA PHE A 73 1.93 22.76 3.54
C PHE A 73 2.81 21.51 3.43
N GLU A 74 2.94 20.73 4.51
CA GLU A 74 3.61 19.44 4.45
C GLU A 74 2.93 18.57 3.36
N PRO A 75 3.71 17.98 2.44
CA PRO A 75 3.18 16.98 1.55
C PRO A 75 2.55 15.90 2.42
N ALA A 76 1.34 15.45 2.04
CA ALA A 76 0.65 14.43 2.81
C ALA A 76 1.60 13.25 3.01
N ARG A 77 1.99 13.00 4.28
CA ARG A 77 2.81 11.86 4.62
C ARG A 77 2.13 10.63 4.01
N PRO A 78 2.87 9.74 3.31
CA PRO A 78 2.28 8.52 2.78
C PRO A 78 1.49 7.88 3.91
N ARG A 79 0.23 7.52 3.62
CA ARG A 79 -0.65 6.89 4.60
C ARG A 79 0.17 5.83 5.31
N ARG A 80 0.21 5.86 6.64
CA ARG A 80 0.97 4.88 7.44
C ARG A 80 0.66 3.50 6.89
N CYS A 81 1.63 2.93 6.19
CA CYS A 81 1.51 1.61 5.62
C CYS A 81 1.60 0.65 6.80
N SER A 82 0.76 -0.40 6.78
CA SER A 82 0.82 -1.43 7.80
C SER A 82 2.27 -1.93 7.93
N PRO A 83 2.79 -2.25 9.13
CA PRO A 83 4.11 -2.89 9.26
C PRO A 83 4.24 -4.15 8.37
N TRP A 84 3.11 -4.81 8.12
CA TRP A 84 2.99 -5.96 7.21
C TRP A 84 3.36 -5.68 5.75
N VAL A 85 3.39 -4.42 5.30
CA VAL A 85 3.81 -4.09 3.93
C VAL A 85 5.23 -4.57 3.66
N ALA A 86 6.16 -4.37 4.60
CA ALA A 86 7.54 -4.81 4.44
C ALA A 86 7.64 -6.35 4.36
N PHE A 87 6.89 -7.06 5.21
CA PHE A 87 6.85 -8.52 5.22
C PHE A 87 6.31 -9.08 3.91
N VAL A 88 5.18 -8.56 3.44
CA VAL A 88 4.55 -9.00 2.19
C VAL A 88 5.44 -8.68 0.98
N VAL A 89 6.08 -7.51 0.95
CA VAL A 89 7.05 -7.15 -0.10
C VAL A 89 8.21 -8.14 -0.11
N ARG A 90 8.78 -8.45 1.06
CA ARG A 90 9.88 -9.41 1.19
C ARG A 90 9.48 -10.79 0.67
N TRP A 91 8.33 -11.33 1.10
CA TRP A 91 7.86 -12.64 0.64
C TRP A 91 7.70 -12.70 -0.87
N VAL A 92 7.11 -11.66 -1.48
CA VAL A 92 6.89 -11.60 -2.93
C VAL A 92 8.20 -11.52 -3.73
N LEU A 93 9.26 -10.94 -3.16
CA LEU A 93 10.56 -10.76 -3.82
C LEU A 93 11.55 -11.89 -3.56
N GLU A 94 11.52 -12.50 -2.37
CA GLU A 94 12.57 -13.41 -1.91
C GLU A 94 12.10 -14.87 -1.78
N LEU A 95 10.78 -15.11 -1.70
CA LEU A 95 10.22 -16.44 -1.48
C LEU A 95 9.30 -16.86 -2.63
N ALA A 96 9.15 -18.16 -2.82
CA ALA A 96 8.16 -18.72 -3.72
C ALA A 96 6.87 -19.05 -2.96
N PRO A 97 5.68 -18.98 -3.59
CA PRO A 97 4.45 -19.44 -2.96
C PRO A 97 4.49 -20.92 -2.53
N THR A 98 5.35 -21.73 -3.15
CA THR A 98 5.59 -23.12 -2.77
C THR A 98 6.14 -23.26 -1.36
N ASP A 99 6.91 -22.27 -0.89
CA ASP A 99 7.47 -22.24 0.47
C ASP A 99 6.37 -22.09 1.53
N PHE A 100 5.18 -21.64 1.11
CA PHE A 100 3.96 -21.50 1.92
C PHE A 100 2.92 -22.59 1.60
N GLY A 101 3.33 -23.68 0.94
CA GLY A 101 2.46 -24.81 0.65
C GLY A 101 1.51 -24.64 -0.55
N PHE A 102 1.65 -23.58 -1.35
CA PHE A 102 0.83 -23.45 -2.56
C PHE A 102 1.36 -24.28 -3.73
N ALA A 103 0.46 -24.97 -4.44
CA ALA A 103 0.74 -25.64 -5.72
C ALA A 103 0.85 -24.67 -6.91
N ARG A 104 1.55 -23.53 -6.75
CA ARG A 104 1.74 -22.53 -7.80
C ARG A 104 3.12 -21.91 -7.74
N SER A 105 3.63 -21.52 -8.90
CA SER A 105 4.98 -20.95 -9.02
C SER A 105 5.02 -19.41 -8.90
N ARG A 106 3.87 -18.73 -8.81
CA ARG A 106 3.79 -17.26 -8.84
C ARG A 106 2.90 -16.72 -7.73
N TRP A 107 3.36 -15.66 -7.09
CA TRP A 107 2.56 -14.91 -6.13
C TRP A 107 1.32 -14.32 -6.79
N SER A 108 0.25 -14.21 -6.00
CA SER A 108 -0.94 -13.41 -6.31
C SER A 108 -1.31 -12.62 -5.06
N CYS A 109 -2.16 -11.60 -5.20
CA CYS A 109 -2.61 -10.84 -4.03
C CYS A 109 -3.45 -11.72 -3.10
N GLU A 110 -4.21 -12.66 -3.67
CA GLU A 110 -4.99 -13.67 -2.97
C GLU A 110 -4.08 -14.63 -2.19
N ALA A 111 -2.94 -15.01 -2.77
CA ALA A 111 -1.93 -15.85 -2.09
C ALA A 111 -1.44 -15.22 -0.79
N ALA A 112 -0.97 -13.98 -0.89
CA ALA A 112 -0.45 -13.26 0.26
C ALA A 112 -1.56 -12.98 1.29
N ALA A 113 -2.80 -12.75 0.85
CA ALA A 113 -3.93 -12.61 1.78
C ALA A 113 -4.22 -13.90 2.56
N VAL A 114 -4.11 -15.08 1.92
CA VAL A 114 -4.27 -16.38 2.60
C VAL A 114 -3.17 -16.61 3.62
N VAL A 115 -1.90 -16.40 3.25
CA VAL A 115 -0.76 -16.53 4.19
C VAL A 115 -0.94 -15.60 5.40
N LEU A 116 -1.37 -14.36 5.17
CA LEU A 116 -1.65 -13.42 6.25
C LEU A 116 -2.78 -13.91 7.18
N ALA A 117 -3.81 -14.55 6.63
CA ALA A 117 -4.94 -15.03 7.40
C ALA A 117 -4.62 -16.32 8.19
N GLU A 118 -3.94 -17.28 7.56
CA GLU A 118 -3.65 -18.59 8.13
C GLU A 118 -2.46 -18.53 9.10
N ASP A 119 -1.31 -18.01 8.66
CA ASP A 119 -0.05 -18.07 9.42
C ASP A 119 0.10 -16.92 10.43
N HIS A 120 -0.60 -15.81 10.18
CA HIS A 120 -0.46 -14.57 10.95
C HIS A 120 -1.76 -14.02 11.51
N HIS A 121 -2.88 -14.74 11.33
CA HIS A 121 -4.22 -14.37 11.84
C HIS A 121 -4.69 -12.96 11.45
N LEU A 122 -4.13 -12.38 10.38
CA LEU A 122 -4.43 -11.06 9.87
C LEU A 122 -5.34 -11.17 8.64
N ARG A 123 -6.65 -11.06 8.87
CA ARG A 123 -7.64 -11.08 7.78
C ARG A 123 -7.64 -9.77 7.01
N VAL A 124 -7.04 -9.77 5.83
CA VAL A 124 -7.06 -8.64 4.88
C VAL A 124 -7.54 -9.09 3.51
N SER A 125 -8.18 -8.19 2.77
CA SER A 125 -8.57 -8.46 1.39
C SER A 125 -7.36 -8.47 0.44
N ALA A 126 -7.49 -9.18 -0.69
CA ALA A 126 -6.50 -9.12 -1.77
C ALA A 126 -6.29 -7.69 -2.31
N GLU A 127 -7.31 -6.81 -2.27
CA GLU A 127 -7.16 -5.39 -2.65
C GLU A 127 -6.32 -4.61 -1.64
N THR A 128 -6.39 -4.94 -0.35
CA THR A 128 -5.52 -4.35 0.67
C THR A 128 -4.05 -4.71 0.39
N VAL A 129 -3.78 -5.98 0.10
CA VAL A 129 -2.46 -6.48 -0.31
C VAL A 129 -1.98 -5.78 -1.58
N ARG A 130 -2.84 -5.65 -2.60
CA ARG A 130 -2.54 -4.93 -3.84
C ARG A 130 -2.17 -3.47 -3.59
N ARG A 131 -2.88 -2.78 -2.69
CA ARG A 131 -2.57 -1.39 -2.29
C ARG A 131 -1.24 -1.30 -1.55
N TRP A 132 -0.93 -2.26 -0.68
CA TRP A 132 0.37 -2.33 0.01
C TRP A 132 1.52 -2.50 -0.97
N LEU A 133 1.43 -3.47 -1.88
CA LEU A 133 2.44 -3.68 -2.92
C LEU A 133 2.61 -2.45 -3.81
N ARG A 134 1.50 -1.84 -4.25
CA ARG A 134 1.55 -0.58 -5.02
C ARG A 134 2.18 0.57 -4.24
N SER A 135 1.89 0.69 -2.95
CA SER A 135 2.50 1.73 -2.09
C SER A 135 4.01 1.54 -1.91
N ALA A 136 4.50 0.30 -2.04
CA ALA A 136 5.92 -0.04 -2.06
C ALA A 136 6.56 0.04 -3.46
N GLY A 137 5.82 0.55 -4.46
CA GLY A 137 6.32 0.69 -5.84
C GLY A 137 6.28 -0.60 -6.67
N LEU A 138 5.73 -1.70 -6.14
CA LEU A 138 5.60 -2.95 -6.88
C LEU A 138 4.33 -2.93 -7.74
N VAL A 139 4.53 -3.05 -9.06
CA VAL A 139 3.46 -3.20 -10.04
C VAL A 139 3.58 -4.55 -10.70
N TRP A 140 2.51 -5.34 -10.65
CA TRP A 140 2.47 -6.66 -11.29
C TRP A 140 2.49 -6.49 -12.81
N ARG A 141 3.66 -6.72 -13.42
CA ARG A 141 3.79 -6.74 -14.88
C ARG A 141 3.52 -8.17 -15.35
N ARG A 142 2.63 -8.31 -16.34
CA ARG A 142 2.41 -9.61 -17.00
C ARG A 142 3.75 -10.04 -17.61
N PRO A 143 4.31 -11.20 -17.23
CA PRO A 143 5.49 -11.72 -17.90
C PRO A 143 5.15 -11.86 -19.38
N ARG A 144 5.91 -11.22 -20.26
CA ARG A 144 5.86 -11.56 -21.68
C ARG A 144 6.62 -12.87 -21.81
N PRO A 145 5.96 -13.99 -22.14
CA PRO A 145 6.67 -15.24 -22.38
C PRO A 145 7.59 -14.98 -23.57
N VAL A 146 8.88 -14.86 -23.31
CA VAL A 146 9.86 -14.93 -24.39
C VAL A 146 9.97 -16.42 -24.66
N LEU A 147 9.43 -16.87 -25.80
CA LEU A 147 9.61 -18.24 -26.26
C LEU A 147 11.13 -18.48 -26.32
N ARG A 148 11.65 -19.31 -25.41
CA ARG A 148 13.02 -19.80 -25.55
C ARG A 148 13.10 -20.60 -26.86
N PRO A 149 14.25 -20.62 -27.55
CA PRO A 149 14.46 -21.49 -28.71
C PRO A 149 14.02 -22.92 -28.38
N ARG A 150 13.29 -23.54 -29.32
CA ARG A 150 12.69 -24.87 -29.19
C ARG A 150 13.79 -25.88 -28.83
N ASP A 151 13.72 -26.46 -27.64
CA ASP A 151 14.61 -27.56 -27.21
C ASP A 151 14.44 -28.73 -28.20
N PRO A 152 15.49 -29.12 -28.95
CA PRO A 152 15.41 -30.19 -29.93
C PRO A 152 15.11 -31.57 -29.29
N GLU A 153 15.30 -31.72 -27.98
CA GLU A 153 14.98 -32.96 -27.25
C GLU A 153 13.65 -32.90 -26.48
N ARG A 154 12.80 -31.90 -26.76
CA ARG A 154 11.51 -31.73 -26.06
C ARG A 154 10.62 -32.98 -26.13
N GLU A 155 10.57 -33.64 -27.29
CA GLU A 155 9.76 -34.83 -27.49
C GLU A 155 10.31 -36.04 -26.72
N GLY A 156 11.64 -36.17 -26.63
CA GLY A 156 12.28 -37.21 -25.81
C GLY A 156 11.95 -37.08 -24.33
N LYS A 157 12.02 -35.86 -23.78
CA LYS A 157 11.66 -35.58 -22.37
C LYS A 157 10.18 -35.78 -22.09
N LEU A 158 9.30 -35.43 -23.03
CA LEU A 158 7.86 -35.67 -22.90
C LEU A 158 7.52 -37.17 -22.93
N ASN A 159 8.15 -37.93 -23.82
CA ASN A 159 7.95 -39.37 -23.90
C ASN A 159 8.46 -40.07 -22.63
N ALA A 160 9.57 -39.61 -22.04
CA ALA A 160 10.07 -40.12 -20.76
C ALA A 160 9.10 -39.84 -19.59
N LEU A 161 8.37 -38.72 -19.60
CA LEU A 161 7.35 -38.41 -18.60
C LEU A 161 6.05 -39.22 -18.80
N ILE A 162 5.69 -39.52 -20.05
CA ILE A 162 4.49 -40.31 -20.38
C ILE A 162 4.72 -41.80 -20.13
N HIS A 163 5.97 -42.28 -20.18
CA HIS A 163 6.30 -43.69 -20.04
C HIS A 163 6.80 -44.13 -18.66
N VAL A 164 6.57 -43.34 -17.60
CA VAL A 164 6.77 -43.82 -16.23
C VAL A 164 5.70 -44.88 -15.93
N PRO A 165 6.04 -46.17 -15.78
CA PRO A 165 5.07 -47.19 -15.40
C PRO A 165 4.60 -46.89 -13.97
N GLY A 166 3.29 -47.01 -13.75
CA GLY A 166 2.62 -46.63 -12.51
C GLY A 166 2.88 -47.51 -11.29
N ASP A 167 4.12 -47.92 -11.03
CA ASP A 167 4.49 -48.76 -9.88
C ASP A 167 5.67 -48.16 -9.11
N ALA A 168 5.40 -47.08 -8.36
CA ALA A 168 6.07 -46.74 -7.09
C ALA A 168 5.49 -45.44 -6.50
N VAL A 169 4.17 -45.39 -6.27
CA VAL A 169 3.63 -44.46 -5.27
C VAL A 169 3.78 -45.13 -3.90
N SER A 170 5.02 -45.19 -3.41
CA SER A 170 5.28 -45.48 -2.00
C SER A 170 5.00 -44.19 -1.22
N PHE A 171 3.78 -44.07 -0.71
CA PHE A 171 3.36 -43.06 0.26
C PHE A 171 4.12 -43.31 1.58
N GLY A 172 5.36 -42.84 1.65
CA GLY A 172 6.30 -43.06 2.76
C GLY A 172 6.24 -41.95 3.81
N ARG A 173 5.33 -42.13 4.76
CA ARG A 173 5.27 -41.51 6.09
C ARG A 173 6.67 -41.42 6.74
N LEU A 174 7.27 -40.24 6.86
CA LEU A 174 8.39 -39.98 7.79
C LEU A 174 8.38 -38.55 8.33
N LEU A 175 7.54 -38.31 9.33
CA LEU A 175 7.85 -37.43 10.45
C LEU A 175 7.41 -38.17 11.72
N GLY A 176 8.37 -38.66 12.50
CA GLY A 176 8.13 -39.23 13.83
C GLY A 176 8.98 -40.46 14.14
N ALA A 177 10.17 -40.23 14.70
CA ALA A 177 10.76 -40.97 15.84
C ALA A 177 12.29 -40.81 15.79
N ALA A 178 12.76 -39.72 16.39
CA ALA A 178 14.07 -39.71 16.99
C ALA A 178 14.04 -40.64 18.22
N VAL A 179 15.06 -41.50 18.31
CA VAL A 179 15.82 -41.80 19.54
C VAL A 179 14.99 -42.13 20.78
N ASP A 180 14.93 -43.39 21.18
CA ASP A 180 15.59 -43.85 22.43
C ASP A 180 15.56 -45.38 22.62
N GLU A 181 16.44 -45.85 23.51
CA GLU A 181 16.57 -47.18 24.14
C GLU A 181 17.23 -48.31 23.29
N GLY A 182 18.37 -48.90 23.66
CA GLY A 182 19.09 -48.88 24.93
C GLY A 182 18.48 -49.82 25.96
N LYS A 183 18.63 -51.14 25.80
CA LYS A 183 19.25 -52.08 26.77
C LYS A 183 19.18 -53.52 26.27
#